data_AF-A0AAQ3LFN5-F1
#
_entry.id   AF-A0AAQ3LFN5-F1
#
_cell.length_a   1.000
_cell.length_b   1.000
_cell.length_c   1.000
_cell.angle_alpha   90.00
_cell.angle_beta   90.00
_cell.angle_gamma   90.00
#
_symmetry.space_group_name_H-M   'P 1'
#
loop_
_entity.id
_entity.type
_entity.pdbx_description
1 polymer ?
#
loop_
_entity_poly.entity_id
_entity_poly.type
_entity_poly.pdbx_seq_one_letter_code
_entity_poly.pdbx_strand_id
1 'polypeptide(L)'
;MIKDKDSWLWRKGRVGVIAVLTLFLVGLLTSTFERPIWKEVKATQPELNLREVEGALGQGLVIGLIGGFRTIIADFLFIRANGFWEKRDRPKTEAMLNLVTAIDPRPMFFWLNGARMMAYDMPAWEMRDLGGYDEVPKSVENKIKAEYAQLGLDYIAKAEAFHPNDFRVPLEKAQIYLNRLNDTEAAATYYKEVTEMEDAPYYANRIYAEMLKRSGRPEEAYRYLVELYPTLPTDDFRASQDVVLERIRELEEQLNVPSFKRFPVQPKYEDVTGKFQIATPRGMMPLDSVSGGAADEIEFKVVPDMPPPSSHDHDHHGHDHDH
;
A
#
# COMPACT_ATOMS: atom_id res chain seq x y z
N MET A 1 -38.51 -39.19 22.36
CA MET A 1 -38.46 -38.33 21.16
C MET A 1 -37.00 -38.02 20.83
N ILE A 2 -36.19 -39.03 20.44
CA ILE A 2 -34.80 -38.88 19.99
C ILE A 2 -34.53 -40.07 19.06
N LYS A 3 -34.79 -39.93 17.74
CA LYS A 3 -34.39 -40.96 16.77
C LYS A 3 -34.11 -40.44 15.36
N ASP A 4 -34.08 -39.13 15.15
CA ASP A 4 -34.12 -38.54 13.79
C ASP A 4 -32.96 -37.57 13.47
N LYS A 5 -32.02 -37.35 14.40
CA LYS A 5 -30.85 -36.50 14.13
C LYS A 5 -29.77 -37.23 13.32
N ASP A 6 -29.61 -38.53 13.53
CA ASP A 6 -28.57 -39.32 12.85
C ASP A 6 -28.91 -39.55 11.37
N SER A 7 -30.18 -39.79 11.04
CA SER A 7 -30.64 -39.98 9.65
C SER A 7 -30.40 -38.74 8.77
N TRP A 8 -30.50 -37.55 9.38
CA TRP A 8 -30.33 -36.26 8.73
C TRP A 8 -28.86 -35.92 8.47
N LEU A 9 -27.98 -36.16 9.45
CA LEU A 9 -26.54 -35.96 9.30
C LEU A 9 -25.93 -36.95 8.29
N TRP A 10 -26.36 -38.21 8.30
CA TRP A 10 -25.94 -39.22 7.32
C TRP A 10 -26.40 -38.90 5.89
N ARG A 11 -27.62 -38.37 5.73
CA ARG A 11 -28.12 -37.94 4.40
C ARG A 11 -27.34 -36.73 3.87
N LYS A 12 -27.07 -35.71 4.70
CA LYS A 12 -26.27 -34.54 4.29
C LYS A 12 -24.81 -34.91 3.99
N GLY A 13 -24.20 -35.78 4.80
CA GLY A 13 -22.86 -36.31 4.54
C GLY A 13 -22.79 -37.09 3.23
N ARG A 14 -23.77 -37.95 2.95
CA ARG A 14 -23.84 -38.69 1.67
C ARG A 14 -24.07 -37.78 0.48
N VAL A 15 -24.93 -36.77 0.59
CA VAL A 15 -25.15 -35.80 -0.49
C VAL A 15 -23.87 -35.00 -0.76
N GLY A 16 -23.15 -34.59 0.28
CA GLY A 16 -21.85 -33.92 0.15
C GLY A 16 -20.81 -34.81 -0.54
N VAL A 17 -20.68 -36.07 -0.12
CA VAL A 17 -19.75 -37.03 -0.72
C VAL A 17 -20.11 -37.34 -2.17
N ILE A 18 -21.40 -37.52 -2.47
CA ILE A 18 -21.86 -37.75 -3.84
C ILE A 18 -21.60 -36.53 -4.72
N ALA A 19 -21.86 -35.32 -4.22
CA ALA A 19 -21.55 -34.09 -4.94
C ALA A 19 -20.05 -33.97 -5.25
N VAL A 20 -19.17 -34.24 -4.27
CA VAL A 20 -17.70 -34.22 -4.47
C VAL A 20 -17.26 -35.29 -5.47
N LEU A 21 -17.77 -36.52 -5.36
CA LEU A 21 -17.45 -37.61 -6.29
C LEU A 21 -17.95 -37.33 -7.70
N THR A 22 -19.11 -36.69 -7.83
CA THR A 22 -19.70 -36.32 -9.11
C THR A 22 -18.88 -35.22 -9.77
N LEU A 23 -18.49 -34.18 -9.02
CA LEU A 23 -17.57 -33.14 -9.51
C LEU A 23 -16.21 -33.72 -9.91
N PHE A 24 -15.69 -34.68 -9.15
CA PHE A 24 -14.44 -35.35 -9.46
C PHE A 24 -14.53 -36.20 -10.75
N LEU A 25 -15.60 -36.98 -10.91
CA LEU A 25 -15.85 -37.78 -12.12
C LEU A 25 -16.09 -36.90 -13.35
N VAL A 26 -16.85 -35.82 -13.21
CA VAL A 26 -17.06 -34.84 -14.28
C VAL A 26 -15.73 -34.20 -14.67
N GLY A 27 -14.90 -33.79 -13.69
CA GLY A 27 -13.56 -33.25 -13.96
C GLY A 27 -12.63 -34.24 -14.67
N LEU A 28 -12.67 -35.53 -14.32
CA LEU A 28 -11.91 -36.56 -15.03
C LEU A 28 -12.38 -36.72 -16.48
N LEU A 29 -13.69 -36.73 -16.71
CA LEU A 29 -14.30 -36.85 -18.04
C LEU A 29 -14.05 -35.64 -18.94
N THR A 30 -14.11 -34.42 -18.39
CA THR A 30 -13.85 -33.20 -19.18
C THR A 30 -12.36 -33.04 -19.47
N SER A 31 -11.47 -33.48 -18.57
CA SER A 31 -10.01 -33.37 -18.75
C SER A 31 -9.49 -34.01 -20.04
N THR A 32 -10.12 -35.07 -20.56
CA THR A 32 -9.74 -35.72 -21.82
C THR A 32 -10.07 -34.88 -23.05
N PHE A 33 -11.11 -34.07 -22.99
CA PHE A 33 -11.51 -33.16 -24.08
C PHE A 33 -10.79 -31.82 -24.01
N GLU A 34 -10.37 -31.41 -22.83
CA GLU A 34 -9.69 -30.13 -22.65
C GLU A 34 -8.21 -30.19 -23.08
N ARG A 35 -7.54 -31.35 -23.03
CA ARG A 35 -6.09 -31.48 -23.35
C ARG A 35 -5.61 -30.79 -24.65
N PRO A 36 -6.33 -30.85 -25.78
CA PRO A 36 -5.98 -30.08 -26.97
C PRO A 36 -6.16 -28.57 -26.77
N ILE A 37 -7.24 -28.14 -26.10
CA ILE A 37 -7.52 -26.74 -25.74
C ILE A 37 -6.42 -26.19 -24.80
N TRP A 38 -5.93 -27.02 -23.88
CA TRP A 38 -4.83 -26.72 -22.97
C TRP A 38 -3.50 -26.42 -23.67
N LYS A 39 -3.23 -27.03 -24.83
CA LYS A 39 -2.02 -26.70 -25.61
C LYS A 39 -2.10 -25.30 -26.22
N GLU A 40 -3.29 -24.90 -26.62
CA GLU A 40 -3.55 -23.60 -27.23
C GLU A 40 -3.61 -22.50 -26.16
N VAL A 41 -4.29 -22.73 -25.03
CA VAL A 41 -4.32 -21.79 -23.89
C VAL A 41 -2.93 -21.59 -23.26
N LYS A 42 -2.11 -22.64 -23.10
CA LYS A 42 -0.71 -22.51 -22.66
C LYS A 42 0.15 -21.68 -23.62
N ALA A 43 -0.21 -21.64 -24.91
CA ALA A 43 0.46 -20.81 -25.90
C ALA A 43 -0.09 -19.37 -25.94
N THR A 44 -1.32 -19.14 -25.45
CA THR A 44 -2.01 -17.85 -25.51
C THR A 44 -1.95 -17.06 -24.19
N GLN A 45 -1.63 -17.70 -23.07
CA GLN A 45 -1.54 -17.06 -21.74
C GLN A 45 -0.12 -17.13 -21.15
N PRO A 46 0.85 -16.38 -21.72
CA PRO A 46 2.19 -16.25 -21.16
C PRO A 46 2.19 -15.66 -19.73
N GLU A 47 1.14 -14.92 -19.36
CA GLU A 47 0.92 -14.35 -18.02
C GLU A 47 0.97 -15.35 -16.86
N LEU A 48 0.64 -16.62 -17.10
CA LEU A 48 0.42 -17.58 -16.01
C LEU A 48 1.66 -18.35 -15.56
N ASN A 49 2.84 -18.13 -16.16
CA ASN A 49 4.10 -18.85 -15.93
C ASN A 49 3.91 -20.28 -15.38
N LEU A 50 3.05 -21.06 -16.07
CA LEU A 50 2.44 -22.27 -15.52
C LEU A 50 3.48 -23.34 -15.17
N ARG A 51 4.68 -23.21 -15.73
CA ARG A 51 5.82 -24.08 -15.50
C ARG A 51 6.47 -23.85 -14.14
N GLU A 52 6.55 -22.61 -13.67
CA GLU A 52 7.00 -22.30 -12.29
C GLU A 52 5.95 -22.76 -11.27
N VAL A 53 4.68 -22.54 -11.58
CA VAL A 53 3.55 -22.96 -10.76
C VAL A 53 3.43 -24.50 -10.66
N GLU A 54 3.62 -25.22 -11.78
CA GLU A 54 3.64 -26.69 -11.82
C GLU A 54 4.80 -27.26 -10.98
N GLY A 55 5.96 -26.58 -10.99
CA GLY A 55 7.11 -26.92 -10.15
C GLY A 55 6.87 -26.69 -8.65
N ALA A 56 6.12 -25.66 -8.29
CA ALA A 56 5.83 -25.29 -6.89
C ALA A 56 4.65 -26.06 -6.27
N LEU A 57 3.63 -26.42 -7.06
CA LEU A 57 2.33 -26.88 -6.54
C LEU A 57 1.86 -28.25 -7.08
N GLY A 58 2.57 -28.84 -8.04
CA GLY A 58 2.22 -30.12 -8.65
C GLY A 58 1.07 -30.04 -9.68
N GLN A 59 1.01 -31.02 -10.58
CA GLN A 59 0.14 -31.02 -11.77
C GLN A 59 -1.38 -30.87 -11.49
N GLY A 60 -1.84 -31.27 -10.30
CA GLY A 60 -3.26 -31.23 -9.94
C GLY A 60 -3.80 -29.82 -9.62
N LEU A 61 -2.98 -28.93 -9.08
CA LEU A 61 -3.41 -27.55 -8.77
C LEU A 61 -3.48 -26.68 -10.04
N VAL A 62 -2.65 -26.96 -11.04
CA VAL A 62 -2.61 -26.28 -12.33
C VAL A 62 -3.97 -26.34 -13.05
N ILE A 63 -4.73 -27.42 -12.85
CA ILE A 63 -6.06 -27.61 -13.43
C ILE A 63 -7.10 -26.68 -12.79
N GLY A 64 -7.01 -26.42 -11.48
CA GLY A 64 -7.92 -25.52 -10.75
C GLY A 64 -7.73 -24.03 -11.08
N LEU A 65 -6.52 -23.65 -11.51
CA LEU A 65 -6.16 -22.25 -11.81
C LEU A 65 -6.86 -21.68 -13.04
N ILE A 66 -7.30 -22.53 -13.97
CA ILE A 66 -7.86 -22.09 -15.25
C ILE A 66 -9.39 -22.16 -15.28
N GLY A 67 -10.02 -22.84 -14.30
CA GLY A 67 -11.48 -22.93 -14.17
C GLY A 67 -12.16 -21.76 -13.43
N GLY A 68 -11.48 -20.65 -13.19
CA GLY A 68 -12.02 -19.49 -12.44
C GLY A 68 -11.83 -19.55 -10.92
N PHE A 69 -11.25 -20.62 -10.38
CA PHE A 69 -10.93 -20.74 -8.94
C PHE A 69 -9.62 -20.06 -8.54
N ARG A 70 -8.82 -19.55 -9.49
CA ARG A 70 -7.54 -18.88 -9.20
C ARG A 70 -7.67 -17.73 -8.21
N THR A 71 -8.76 -16.96 -8.25
CA THR A 71 -9.01 -15.85 -7.31
C THR A 71 -9.11 -16.37 -5.89
N ILE A 72 -9.92 -17.40 -5.68
CA ILE A 72 -10.14 -18.04 -4.39
C ILE A 72 -8.85 -18.68 -3.88
N ILE A 73 -8.11 -19.37 -4.75
CA ILE A 73 -6.82 -19.97 -4.40
C ILE A 73 -5.81 -18.88 -4.00
N ALA A 74 -5.72 -17.79 -4.78
CA ALA A 74 -4.84 -16.66 -4.47
C ALA A 74 -5.19 -16.04 -3.11
N ASP A 75 -6.48 -15.82 -2.82
CA ASP A 75 -6.94 -15.29 -1.54
C ASP A 75 -6.53 -16.22 -0.37
N PHE A 76 -6.74 -17.54 -0.51
CA PHE A 76 -6.32 -18.51 0.51
C PHE A 76 -4.80 -18.55 0.70
N LEU A 77 -4.04 -18.50 -0.40
CA LEU A 77 -2.59 -18.45 -0.35
C LEU A 77 -2.10 -17.14 0.27
N PHE A 78 -2.79 -16.01 0.03
CA PHE A 78 -2.47 -14.74 0.64
C PHE A 78 -2.75 -14.75 2.15
N ILE A 79 -3.86 -15.34 2.61
CA ILE A 79 -4.12 -15.57 4.04
C ILE A 79 -2.98 -16.43 4.64
N ARG A 80 -2.53 -17.47 3.93
CA ARG A 80 -1.39 -18.28 4.36
C ARG A 80 -0.08 -17.49 4.39
N ALA A 81 0.14 -16.59 3.42
CA ALA A 81 1.29 -15.68 3.40
C ALA A 81 1.30 -14.80 4.65
N ASN A 82 0.15 -14.24 5.02
CA ASN A 82 -0.03 -13.47 6.25
C ASN A 82 0.30 -14.30 7.48
N GLY A 83 -0.12 -15.57 7.55
CA GLY A 83 0.25 -16.47 8.65
C GLY A 83 1.76 -16.75 8.77
N PHE A 84 2.53 -16.67 7.67
CA PHE A 84 4.00 -16.70 7.73
C PHE A 84 4.60 -15.33 8.11
N TRP A 85 4.01 -14.26 7.61
CA TRP A 85 4.39 -12.88 7.93
C TRP A 85 4.23 -12.59 9.44
N GLU A 86 3.12 -13.00 10.06
CA GLU A 86 2.89 -12.87 11.51
C GLU A 86 3.96 -13.59 12.33
N LYS A 87 4.43 -14.74 11.83
CA LYS A 87 5.50 -15.54 12.45
C LYS A 87 6.90 -15.02 12.12
N ARG A 88 7.00 -13.94 11.35
CA ARG A 88 8.25 -13.33 10.85
C ARG A 88 9.11 -14.30 10.04
N ASP A 89 8.49 -15.29 9.40
CA ASP A 89 9.17 -16.25 8.52
C ASP A 89 9.39 -15.60 7.15
N ARG A 90 10.49 -14.84 7.04
CA ARG A 90 10.83 -14.03 5.86
C ARG A 90 10.86 -14.87 4.58
N PRO A 91 11.60 -16.00 4.50
CA PRO A 91 11.68 -16.78 3.27
C PRO A 91 10.32 -17.37 2.84
N LYS A 92 9.50 -17.85 3.79
CA LYS A 92 8.18 -18.39 3.43
C LYS A 92 7.18 -17.30 3.06
N THR A 93 7.28 -16.13 3.68
CA THR A 93 6.45 -14.97 3.32
C THR A 93 6.73 -14.55 1.88
N GLU A 94 8.00 -14.36 1.53
CA GLU A 94 8.40 -13.99 0.16
C GLU A 94 8.00 -15.05 -0.86
N ALA A 95 8.28 -16.32 -0.59
CA ALA A 95 7.93 -17.42 -1.49
C ALA A 95 6.41 -17.51 -1.71
N MET A 96 5.61 -17.32 -0.66
CA MET A 96 4.16 -17.37 -0.77
C MET A 96 3.60 -16.14 -1.50
N LEU A 97 4.16 -14.94 -1.28
CA LEU A 97 3.74 -13.73 -2.00
C LEU A 97 4.00 -13.86 -3.51
N ASN A 98 5.21 -14.29 -3.90
CA ASN A 98 5.52 -14.58 -5.31
C ASN A 98 4.56 -15.63 -5.89
N LEU A 99 4.22 -16.66 -5.12
CA LEU A 99 3.25 -17.67 -5.55
C LEU A 99 1.85 -17.08 -5.74
N VAL A 100 1.35 -16.29 -4.79
CA VAL A 100 0.04 -15.62 -4.88
C VAL A 100 -0.06 -14.83 -6.18
N THR A 101 0.96 -14.03 -6.50
CA THR A 101 0.95 -13.22 -7.71
C THR A 101 1.20 -14.00 -9.00
N ALA A 102 1.90 -15.14 -8.93
CA ALA A 102 2.00 -16.07 -10.05
C ALA A 102 0.65 -16.77 -10.33
N ILE A 103 -0.13 -17.03 -9.27
CA ILE A 103 -1.46 -17.64 -9.36
C ILE A 103 -2.51 -16.65 -9.90
N ASP A 104 -2.58 -15.46 -9.33
CA ASP A 104 -3.47 -14.40 -9.77
C ASP A 104 -2.78 -13.04 -9.74
N PRO A 105 -2.22 -12.58 -10.88
CA PRO A 105 -1.51 -11.31 -10.94
C PRO A 105 -2.44 -10.10 -11.05
N ARG A 106 -3.76 -10.29 -11.21
CA ARG A 106 -4.70 -9.19 -11.51
C ARG A 106 -5.04 -8.30 -10.30
N PRO A 107 -5.06 -8.79 -9.04
CA PRO A 107 -5.31 -7.89 -7.93
C PRO A 107 -4.05 -7.08 -7.60
N MET A 108 -4.07 -5.77 -7.90
CA MET A 108 -3.02 -4.83 -7.47
C MET A 108 -2.74 -4.88 -5.96
N PHE A 109 -3.76 -5.26 -5.18
CA PHE A 109 -3.66 -5.47 -3.73
C PHE A 109 -2.51 -6.42 -3.34
N PHE A 110 -2.31 -7.55 -4.03
CA PHE A 110 -1.24 -8.50 -3.68
C PHE A 110 0.15 -7.94 -3.95
N TRP A 111 0.29 -7.18 -5.03
CA TRP A 111 1.54 -6.52 -5.40
C TRP A 111 1.92 -5.44 -4.39
N LEU A 112 1.00 -4.53 -4.08
CA LEU A 112 1.25 -3.45 -3.13
C LEU A 112 1.55 -3.97 -1.72
N ASN A 113 0.74 -4.89 -1.21
CA ASN A 113 0.97 -5.42 0.13
C ASN A 113 2.25 -6.26 0.20
N GLY A 114 2.53 -7.08 -0.82
CA GLY A 114 3.76 -7.86 -0.83
C GLY A 114 5.01 -6.98 -0.86
N ALA A 115 5.01 -5.92 -1.70
CA ALA A 115 6.10 -4.95 -1.74
C ALA A 115 6.30 -4.25 -0.39
N ARG A 116 5.21 -3.87 0.29
CA ARG A 116 5.27 -3.22 1.61
C ARG A 116 5.77 -4.16 2.70
N MET A 117 5.28 -5.39 2.73
CA MET A 117 5.76 -6.42 3.66
C MET A 117 7.27 -6.61 3.52
N MET A 118 7.77 -6.70 2.28
CA MET A 118 9.20 -6.86 2.00
C MET A 118 10.00 -5.60 2.37
N ALA A 119 9.58 -4.41 1.93
CA ALA A 119 10.38 -3.18 2.08
C ALA A 119 10.30 -2.51 3.46
N TYR A 120 9.23 -2.75 4.23
CA TYR A 120 8.98 -2.06 5.51
C TYR A 120 9.04 -3.03 6.70
N ASP A 121 8.36 -4.17 6.63
CA ASP A 121 8.18 -5.04 7.79
C ASP A 121 9.39 -5.95 8.02
N MET A 122 9.81 -6.67 6.98
CA MET A 122 10.95 -7.58 7.06
C MET A 122 12.26 -6.93 7.56
N PRO A 123 12.67 -5.73 7.10
CA PRO A 123 13.86 -5.08 7.64
C PRO A 123 13.67 -4.70 9.11
N ALA A 124 12.46 -4.30 9.53
CA ALA A 124 12.21 -4.00 10.94
C ALA A 124 12.28 -5.25 11.83
N TRP A 125 11.93 -6.43 11.30
CA TRP A 125 12.14 -7.69 12.01
C TRP A 125 13.62 -8.03 12.14
N GLU A 126 14.39 -7.90 11.06
CA GLU A 126 15.82 -8.17 11.08
C GLU A 126 16.57 -7.24 12.04
N MET A 127 16.23 -5.94 12.03
CA MET A 127 16.79 -4.98 12.99
C MET A 127 16.49 -5.38 14.44
N ARG A 128 15.28 -5.90 14.72
CA ARG A 128 14.92 -6.38 16.06
C ARG A 128 15.69 -7.64 16.45
N ASP A 129 15.87 -8.57 15.52
CA ASP A 129 16.64 -9.80 15.75
C ASP A 129 18.13 -9.47 16.05
N LEU A 130 18.63 -8.35 15.53
CA LEU A 130 19.98 -7.83 15.77
C LEU A 130 20.12 -6.97 17.04
N GLY A 131 19.06 -6.87 17.86
CA GLY A 131 19.09 -6.11 19.13
C GLY A 131 18.41 -4.74 19.10
N GLY A 132 17.88 -4.32 17.94
CA GLY A 132 17.15 -3.06 17.78
C GLY A 132 18.00 -1.93 17.19
N TYR A 133 17.35 -0.78 16.93
CA TYR A 133 17.98 0.34 16.22
C TYR A 133 19.10 1.04 17.01
N ASP A 134 19.09 0.94 18.34
CA ASP A 134 20.10 1.57 19.19
C ASP A 134 21.43 0.79 19.21
N GLU A 135 21.36 -0.54 19.07
CA GLU A 135 22.51 -1.45 19.14
C GLU A 135 23.13 -1.72 17.77
N VAL A 136 22.36 -1.62 16.69
CA VAL A 136 22.81 -1.94 15.34
C VAL A 136 23.57 -0.76 14.73
N PRO A 137 24.82 -0.95 14.25
CA PRO A 137 25.56 0.11 13.59
C PRO A 137 24.83 0.65 12.36
N LYS A 138 24.92 1.97 12.14
CA LYS A 138 24.19 2.63 11.06
C LYS A 138 24.51 2.08 9.66
N SER A 139 25.74 1.61 9.45
CA SER A 139 26.15 0.97 8.20
C SER A 139 25.41 -0.35 7.95
N VAL A 140 25.16 -1.14 8.99
CA VAL A 140 24.40 -2.39 8.93
C VAL A 140 22.92 -2.09 8.71
N GLU A 141 22.36 -1.12 9.44
CA GLU A 141 20.97 -0.66 9.23
C GLU A 141 20.74 -0.21 7.79
N ASN A 142 21.63 0.63 7.25
CA ASN A 142 21.52 1.12 5.87
C ASN A 142 21.60 -0.02 4.85
N LYS A 143 22.47 -1.01 5.09
CA LYS A 143 22.57 -2.19 4.23
C LYS A 143 21.28 -3.00 4.23
N ILE A 144 20.73 -3.31 5.41
CA ILE A 144 19.46 -4.03 5.56
C ILE A 144 18.33 -3.26 4.87
N LYS A 145 18.21 -1.95 5.13
CA LYS A 145 17.20 -1.11 4.48
C LYS A 145 17.33 -1.15 2.96
N ALA A 146 18.54 -1.06 2.42
CA ALA A 146 18.76 -1.11 0.98
C ALA A 146 18.39 -2.47 0.38
N GLU A 147 18.80 -3.58 1.01
CA GLU A 147 18.49 -4.94 0.54
C GLU A 147 16.99 -5.21 0.47
N TYR A 148 16.25 -4.88 1.53
CA TYR A 148 14.79 -5.10 1.56
C TYR A 148 14.00 -4.08 0.73
N ALA A 149 14.48 -2.84 0.63
CA ALA A 149 13.90 -1.88 -0.30
C ALA A 149 14.03 -2.37 -1.74
N GLN A 150 15.19 -2.89 -2.12
CA GLN A 150 15.40 -3.47 -3.45
C GLN A 150 14.48 -4.68 -3.68
N LEU A 151 14.33 -5.55 -2.69
CA LEU A 151 13.41 -6.69 -2.78
C LEU A 151 11.96 -6.25 -3.05
N GLY A 152 11.48 -5.22 -2.34
CA GLY A 152 10.16 -4.65 -2.58
C GLY A 152 10.02 -3.97 -3.95
N LEU A 153 11.05 -3.25 -4.39
CA LEU A 153 11.10 -2.61 -5.72
C LEU A 153 11.06 -3.65 -6.85
N ASP A 154 11.84 -4.73 -6.73
CA ASP A 154 11.88 -5.82 -7.70
C ASP A 154 10.52 -6.54 -7.75
N TYR A 155 9.88 -6.74 -6.61
CA TYR A 155 8.57 -7.37 -6.54
C TYR A 155 7.47 -6.50 -7.18
N ILE A 156 7.40 -5.21 -6.86
CA ILE A 156 6.38 -4.32 -7.44
C ILE A 156 6.62 -4.04 -8.93
N ALA A 157 7.87 -4.05 -9.40
CA ALA A 157 8.18 -3.88 -10.81
C ALA A 157 7.57 -4.99 -11.69
N LYS A 158 7.44 -6.21 -11.17
CA LYS A 158 6.76 -7.32 -11.89
C LYS A 158 5.29 -7.02 -12.17
N ALA A 159 4.64 -6.15 -11.39
CA ALA A 159 3.23 -5.80 -11.57
C ALA A 159 2.98 -5.05 -12.89
N GLU A 160 3.98 -4.35 -13.44
CA GLU A 160 3.85 -3.54 -14.67
C GLU A 160 3.44 -4.39 -15.89
N ALA A 161 3.85 -5.66 -15.93
CA ALA A 161 3.47 -6.60 -16.99
C ALA A 161 1.95 -6.89 -17.00
N PHE A 162 1.28 -6.70 -15.88
CA PHE A 162 -0.15 -7.02 -15.70
C PHE A 162 -1.02 -5.78 -15.49
N HIS A 163 -0.41 -4.68 -15.03
CA HIS A 163 -1.05 -3.41 -14.71
C HIS A 163 -0.37 -2.27 -15.47
N PRO A 164 -0.39 -2.28 -16.82
CA PRO A 164 0.20 -1.21 -17.59
C PRO A 164 -0.51 0.11 -17.29
N ASN A 165 0.26 1.18 -17.10
CA ASN A 165 -0.25 2.53 -16.82
C ASN A 165 -1.01 2.70 -15.49
N ASP A 166 -0.83 1.78 -14.53
CA ASP A 166 -1.41 1.94 -13.20
C ASP A 166 -0.50 2.80 -12.30
N PHE A 167 -0.96 3.99 -11.93
CA PHE A 167 -0.19 4.94 -11.12
C PHE A 167 0.30 4.36 -9.78
N ARG A 168 -0.37 3.32 -9.25
CA ARG A 168 -0.02 2.75 -7.95
C ARG A 168 1.36 2.11 -7.96
N VAL A 169 1.85 1.65 -9.12
CA VAL A 169 3.19 1.06 -9.25
C VAL A 169 4.29 2.12 -9.07
N PRO A 170 4.40 3.17 -9.90
CA PRO A 170 5.40 4.22 -9.70
C PRO A 170 5.19 4.95 -8.37
N LEU A 171 3.95 5.11 -7.90
CA LEU A 171 3.68 5.69 -6.58
C LEU A 171 4.28 4.86 -5.44
N GLU A 172 4.14 3.54 -5.47
CA GLU A 172 4.75 2.67 -4.44
C GLU A 172 6.28 2.71 -4.52
N LYS A 173 6.86 2.71 -5.75
CA LYS A 173 8.31 2.91 -5.94
C LYS A 173 8.76 4.22 -5.31
N ALA A 174 8.06 5.33 -5.57
CA ALA A 174 8.36 6.65 -4.99
C ALA A 174 8.37 6.60 -3.45
N GLN A 175 7.39 5.93 -2.84
CA GLN A 175 7.32 5.76 -1.40
C GLN A 175 8.47 4.94 -0.83
N ILE A 176 8.91 3.87 -1.51
CA ILE A 176 10.06 3.08 -1.07
C ILE A 176 11.35 3.92 -1.13
N TYR A 177 11.58 4.65 -2.22
CA TYR A 177 12.73 5.55 -2.33
C TYR A 177 12.73 6.61 -1.23
N LEU A 178 11.59 7.25 -1.00
CA LEU A 178 11.45 8.30 0.01
C LEU A 178 11.65 7.76 1.43
N ASN A 179 10.93 6.71 1.80
CA ASN A 179 10.79 6.29 3.20
C ASN A 179 11.82 5.23 3.64
N ARG A 180 12.39 4.48 2.70
CA ARG A 180 13.34 3.39 3.00
C ARG A 180 14.76 3.76 2.64
N LEU A 181 14.93 4.39 1.49
CA LEU A 181 16.25 4.75 0.97
C LEU A 181 16.65 6.20 1.30
N ASN A 182 15.69 7.04 1.72
CA ASN A 182 15.87 8.50 1.87
C ASN A 182 16.41 9.15 0.59
N ASP A 183 16.07 8.58 -0.57
CA ASP A 183 16.47 9.09 -1.88
C ASP A 183 15.36 9.99 -2.43
N THR A 184 15.45 11.27 -2.05
CA THR A 184 14.50 12.31 -2.45
C THR A 184 14.46 12.52 -3.96
N GLU A 185 15.60 12.37 -4.65
CA GLU A 185 15.68 12.58 -6.11
C GLU A 185 14.99 11.45 -6.89
N ALA A 186 15.27 10.20 -6.52
CA ALA A 186 14.59 9.06 -7.11
C ALA A 186 13.09 9.12 -6.80
N ALA A 187 12.71 9.47 -5.58
CA ALA A 187 11.30 9.67 -5.21
C ALA A 187 10.64 10.77 -6.05
N ALA A 188 11.30 11.92 -6.24
CA ALA A 188 10.80 13.02 -7.08
C ALA A 188 10.53 12.55 -8.52
N THR A 189 11.43 11.73 -9.08
CA THR A 189 11.29 11.18 -10.44
C THR A 189 10.01 10.36 -10.58
N TYR A 190 9.76 9.42 -9.67
CA TYR A 190 8.55 8.60 -9.72
C TYR A 190 7.28 9.39 -9.35
N TYR A 191 7.35 10.34 -8.43
CA TYR A 191 6.21 11.21 -8.15
C TYR A 191 5.86 12.08 -9.35
N LYS A 192 6.85 12.57 -10.10
CA LYS A 192 6.60 13.29 -11.35
C LYS A 192 5.87 12.41 -12.36
N GLU A 193 6.35 11.19 -12.57
CA GLU A 193 5.71 10.21 -13.45
C GLU A 193 4.24 9.99 -13.04
N VAL A 194 3.97 9.81 -11.74
CA VAL A 194 2.60 9.68 -11.22
C VAL A 194 1.76 10.90 -11.58
N THR A 195 2.28 12.12 -11.43
CA THR A 195 1.50 13.35 -11.70
C THR A 195 1.10 13.54 -13.16
N GLU A 196 1.76 12.84 -14.07
CA GLU A 196 1.49 12.90 -15.51
C GLU A 196 0.44 11.85 -15.95
N MET A 197 -0.04 11.00 -15.03
CA MET A 197 -1.05 9.95 -15.29
C MET A 197 -2.48 10.46 -15.09
N GLU A 198 -3.43 9.92 -15.86
CA GLU A 198 -4.84 10.35 -15.88
C GLU A 198 -5.56 10.18 -14.54
N ASP A 199 -5.37 9.03 -13.88
CA ASP A 199 -6.03 8.68 -12.60
C ASP A 199 -5.17 9.03 -11.36
N ALA A 200 -4.16 9.88 -11.53
CA ALA A 200 -3.24 10.21 -10.46
C ALA A 200 -3.94 10.92 -9.30
N PRO A 201 -3.63 10.55 -8.05
CA PRO A 201 -4.21 11.25 -6.91
C PRO A 201 -3.62 12.66 -6.80
N TYR A 202 -4.48 13.67 -6.60
CA TYR A 202 -4.07 15.08 -6.56
C TYR A 202 -2.90 15.38 -5.58
N TYR A 203 -2.84 14.65 -4.46
CA TYR A 203 -1.76 14.83 -3.49
C TYR A 203 -0.38 14.50 -4.06
N ALA A 204 -0.26 13.70 -5.11
CA ALA A 204 1.03 13.37 -5.75
C ALA A 204 1.74 14.64 -6.23
N ASN A 205 1.00 15.61 -6.79
CA ASN A 205 1.56 16.90 -7.23
C ASN A 205 2.17 17.68 -6.05
N ARG A 206 1.47 17.66 -4.92
CA ARG A 206 1.90 18.27 -3.68
C ARG A 206 3.16 17.60 -3.12
N ILE A 207 3.25 16.28 -3.18
CA ILE A 207 4.45 15.57 -2.72
C ILE A 207 5.61 15.81 -3.68
N TYR A 208 5.39 15.79 -5.00
CA TYR A 208 6.42 16.10 -5.99
C TYR A 208 7.05 17.48 -5.77
N ALA A 209 6.23 18.52 -5.59
CA ALA A 209 6.74 19.87 -5.29
C ALA A 209 7.54 19.92 -3.97
N GLU A 210 7.11 19.17 -2.94
CA GLU A 210 7.85 19.04 -1.70
C GLU A 210 9.20 18.32 -1.91
N MET A 211 9.26 17.30 -2.76
CA MET A 211 10.51 16.62 -3.10
C MET A 211 11.47 17.57 -3.84
N LEU A 212 10.98 18.35 -4.80
CA LEU A 212 11.78 19.40 -5.47
C LEU A 212 12.39 20.37 -4.45
N LYS A 213 11.59 20.85 -3.49
CA LYS A 213 12.07 21.73 -2.42
C LYS A 213 13.15 21.08 -1.56
N ARG A 214 12.92 19.84 -1.07
CA ARG A 214 13.88 19.08 -0.25
C ARG A 214 15.18 18.77 -0.98
N SER A 215 15.12 18.65 -2.29
CA SER A 215 16.24 18.52 -3.21
C SER A 215 17.00 19.83 -3.48
N GLY A 216 16.64 20.94 -2.83
CA GLY A 216 17.29 22.24 -3.06
C GLY A 216 16.86 22.93 -4.36
N ARG A 217 15.68 22.60 -4.91
CA ARG A 217 15.10 23.21 -6.11
C ARG A 217 13.78 23.98 -5.81
N PRO A 218 13.77 24.93 -4.86
CA PRO A 218 12.55 25.65 -4.48
C PRO A 218 11.96 26.48 -5.63
N GLU A 219 12.78 27.00 -6.55
CA GLU A 219 12.30 27.74 -7.73
C GLU A 219 11.53 26.84 -8.70
N GLU A 220 11.98 25.59 -8.88
CA GLU A 220 11.26 24.60 -9.70
C GLU A 220 9.95 24.20 -9.05
N ALA A 221 9.95 23.97 -7.72
CA ALA A 221 8.75 23.69 -6.96
C ALA A 221 7.72 24.83 -7.08
N TYR A 222 8.17 26.09 -6.97
CA TYR A 222 7.32 27.26 -7.09
C TYR A 222 6.68 27.36 -8.47
N ARG A 223 7.48 27.26 -9.54
CA ARG A 223 6.96 27.28 -10.92
C ARG A 223 5.92 26.18 -11.14
N TYR A 224 6.23 24.97 -10.70
CA TYR A 224 5.33 23.83 -10.85
C TYR A 224 3.98 24.05 -10.13
N LEU A 225 3.99 24.52 -8.88
CA LEU A 225 2.74 24.76 -8.14
C LEU A 225 1.93 25.92 -8.73
N VAL A 226 2.58 26.98 -9.20
CA VAL A 226 1.92 28.10 -9.89
C VAL A 226 1.23 27.66 -11.17
N GLU A 227 1.86 26.76 -11.93
CA GLU A 227 1.28 26.18 -13.14
C GLU A 227 0.14 25.20 -12.82
N LEU A 228 0.29 24.41 -11.76
CA LEU A 228 -0.71 23.44 -11.30
C LEU A 228 -1.98 24.11 -10.76
N TYR A 229 -1.85 25.16 -9.94
CA TYR A 229 -2.97 25.76 -9.22
C TYR A 229 -4.24 26.04 -10.06
N PRO A 230 -4.15 26.67 -11.26
CA PRO A 230 -5.33 26.96 -12.08
C PRO A 230 -5.98 25.71 -12.70
N THR A 231 -5.29 24.56 -12.73
CA THR A 231 -5.84 23.31 -13.30
C THR A 231 -6.62 22.49 -12.28
N LEU A 232 -6.46 22.80 -10.99
CA LEU A 232 -7.13 22.06 -9.91
C LEU A 232 -8.62 22.38 -9.86
N PRO A 233 -9.50 21.36 -9.73
CA PRO A 233 -10.93 21.58 -9.55
C PRO A 233 -11.20 22.31 -8.24
N THR A 234 -12.14 23.25 -8.30
CA THR A 234 -12.47 24.11 -7.14
C THR A 234 -13.48 23.49 -6.18
N ASP A 235 -14.16 22.44 -6.63
CA ASP A 235 -15.27 21.73 -5.99
C ASP A 235 -14.89 20.33 -5.47
N ASP A 236 -13.67 19.85 -5.75
CA ASP A 236 -13.13 18.62 -5.16
C ASP A 236 -12.15 18.94 -4.02
N PHE A 237 -12.55 18.63 -2.79
CA PHE A 237 -11.70 18.81 -1.61
C PHE A 237 -10.37 18.01 -1.69
N ARG A 238 -10.34 16.91 -2.45
CA ARG A 238 -9.13 16.09 -2.63
C ARG A 238 -8.04 16.83 -3.41
N ALA A 239 -8.42 17.79 -4.25
CA ALA A 239 -7.47 18.65 -4.96
C ALA A 239 -6.72 19.58 -4.00
N SER A 240 -7.32 19.90 -2.83
CA SER A 240 -6.71 20.71 -1.77
C SER A 240 -6.08 22.00 -2.32
N GLN A 241 -6.82 22.72 -3.16
CA GLN A 241 -6.36 23.92 -3.85
C GLN A 241 -5.89 25.00 -2.86
N ASP A 242 -6.54 25.11 -1.70
CA ASP A 242 -6.15 25.95 -0.57
C ASP A 242 -4.74 25.61 -0.05
N VAL A 243 -4.44 24.33 0.15
CA VAL A 243 -3.11 23.88 0.59
C VAL A 243 -2.05 24.12 -0.50
N VAL A 244 -2.42 24.00 -1.78
CA VAL A 244 -1.52 24.35 -2.88
C VAL A 244 -1.21 25.84 -2.87
N LEU A 245 -2.20 26.69 -2.63
CA LEU A 245 -1.99 28.13 -2.52
C LEU A 245 -1.10 28.49 -1.32
N GLU A 246 -1.34 27.89 -0.16
CA GLU A 246 -0.51 28.08 1.03
C GLU A 246 0.97 27.81 0.71
N ARG A 247 1.26 26.68 0.06
CA ARG A 247 2.62 26.31 -0.35
C ARG A 247 3.23 27.27 -1.39
N ILE A 248 2.42 27.81 -2.30
CA ILE A 248 2.87 28.87 -3.20
C ILE A 248 3.31 30.10 -2.40
N ARG A 249 2.54 30.51 -1.39
CA ARG A 249 2.88 31.65 -0.52
C ARG A 249 4.14 31.40 0.31
N GLU A 250 4.28 30.23 0.90
CA GLU A 250 5.49 29.82 1.62
C GLU A 250 6.73 29.91 0.71
N LEU A 251 6.63 29.43 -0.53
CA LEU A 251 7.73 29.50 -1.49
C LEU A 251 8.02 30.94 -1.95
N GLU A 252 7.00 31.79 -2.11
CA GLU A 252 7.21 33.22 -2.40
C GLU A 252 7.98 33.94 -1.29
N GLU A 253 7.69 33.60 -0.04
CA GLU A 253 8.43 34.13 1.11
C GLU A 253 9.85 33.59 1.14
N GLN A 254 10.03 32.27 1.01
CA GLN A 254 11.35 31.63 0.97
C GLN A 254 12.24 32.19 -0.15
N LEU A 255 11.67 32.42 -1.33
CA LEU A 255 12.37 32.93 -2.52
C LEU A 255 12.45 34.47 -2.55
N ASN A 256 11.93 35.17 -1.53
CA ASN A 256 11.83 36.63 -1.49
C ASN A 256 11.19 37.23 -2.76
N VAL A 257 10.15 36.58 -3.28
CA VAL A 257 9.43 37.05 -4.47
C VAL A 257 8.80 38.41 -4.16
N PRO A 258 9.16 39.47 -4.91
CA PRO A 258 8.58 40.79 -4.71
C PRO A 258 7.06 40.75 -4.84
N SER A 259 6.33 41.48 -4.00
CA SER A 259 4.86 41.45 -3.93
C SER A 259 4.17 41.60 -5.30
N PHE A 260 4.70 42.45 -6.17
CA PHE A 260 4.17 42.69 -7.53
C PHE A 260 4.43 41.54 -8.53
N LYS A 261 5.28 40.57 -8.19
CA LYS A 261 5.57 39.35 -8.97
C LYS A 261 4.94 38.09 -8.36
N ARG A 262 4.31 38.21 -7.19
CA ARG A 262 3.64 37.08 -6.52
C ARG A 262 2.44 36.62 -7.34
N PHE A 263 2.13 35.33 -7.25
CA PHE A 263 1.00 34.69 -7.89
C PHE A 263 -0.31 35.40 -7.51
N PRO A 264 -1.06 35.93 -8.51
CA PRO A 264 -2.31 36.62 -8.24
C PRO A 264 -3.40 35.60 -7.92
N VAL A 265 -4.03 35.72 -6.75
CA VAL A 265 -5.22 34.94 -6.43
C VAL A 265 -6.43 35.82 -6.66
N GLN A 266 -7.32 35.39 -7.56
CA GLN A 266 -8.65 36.01 -7.61
C GLN A 266 -9.41 35.58 -6.35
N PRO A 267 -10.00 36.52 -5.59
CA PRO A 267 -10.78 36.17 -4.41
C PRO A 267 -11.94 35.25 -4.82
N LYS A 268 -12.00 34.05 -4.24
CA LYS A 268 -13.22 33.22 -4.27
C LYS A 268 -14.27 33.98 -3.45
N TYR A 269 -15.23 34.58 -4.16
CA TYR A 269 -16.30 35.47 -3.68
C TYR A 269 -15.90 36.95 -3.51
N GLU A 270 -16.23 37.76 -4.52
CA GLU A 270 -16.79 39.09 -4.24
C GLU A 270 -18.12 38.86 -3.51
N ASP A 271 -18.15 39.14 -2.21
CA ASP A 271 -19.41 39.49 -1.58
C ASP A 271 -19.93 40.73 -2.32
N VAL A 272 -21.06 40.57 -3.02
CA VAL A 272 -21.73 41.60 -3.83
C VAL A 272 -22.14 42.83 -2.98
N THR A 273 -21.80 42.85 -1.68
CA THR A 273 -22.04 43.96 -0.76
C THR A 273 -20.83 44.89 -0.55
N GLY A 274 -19.68 44.67 -1.19
CA GLY A 274 -18.55 45.62 -1.14
C GLY A 274 -17.97 45.82 0.26
N LYS A 275 -18.06 44.81 1.13
CA LYS A 275 -17.42 44.81 2.44
C LYS A 275 -16.24 43.83 2.43
N PHE A 276 -15.04 44.37 2.60
CA PHE A 276 -13.87 43.58 2.97
C PHE A 276 -14.15 42.92 4.32
N GLN A 277 -14.59 41.66 4.32
CA GLN A 277 -14.44 40.81 5.49
C GLN A 277 -13.06 40.18 5.40
N ILE A 278 -12.13 40.68 6.20
CA ILE A 278 -10.90 39.97 6.51
C ILE A 278 -11.35 38.68 7.20
N ALA A 279 -11.24 37.55 6.51
CA ALA A 279 -11.42 36.24 7.13
C ALA A 279 -10.29 36.09 8.16
N THR A 280 -10.59 36.38 9.41
CA THR A 280 -9.76 35.95 10.53
C THR A 280 -9.69 34.42 10.52
N PRO A 281 -8.51 33.82 10.75
CA PRO A 281 -8.39 32.37 10.86
C PRO A 281 -9.39 31.86 11.90
N ARG A 282 -10.22 30.90 11.48
CA ARG A 282 -11.26 30.30 12.30
C ARG A 282 -10.57 29.53 13.44
N GLY A 283 -10.44 30.16 14.60
CA GLY A 283 -9.85 29.52 15.78
C GLY A 283 -9.31 30.41 16.90
N MET A 284 -9.45 31.73 16.86
CA MET A 284 -9.00 32.59 17.98
C MET A 284 -10.20 33.25 18.67
N MET A 285 -10.54 32.75 19.86
CA MET A 285 -11.31 33.56 20.82
C MET A 285 -10.44 34.77 21.23
N PRO A 286 -11.02 35.96 21.47
CA PRO A 286 -10.26 37.08 21.97
C PRO A 286 -9.87 36.81 23.42
N LEU A 287 -8.57 36.61 23.67
CA LEU A 287 -8.00 36.65 25.01
C LEU A 287 -7.71 38.10 25.37
N ASP A 288 -8.69 38.76 25.97
CA ASP A 288 -8.39 39.84 26.89
C ASP A 288 -8.28 39.26 28.31
N SER A 289 -7.18 39.62 28.97
CA SER A 289 -6.77 39.29 30.34
C SER A 289 -6.21 37.88 30.58
N VAL A 290 -4.88 37.76 30.59
CA VAL A 290 -4.06 37.52 31.79
C VAL A 290 -2.59 37.73 31.42
N SER A 291 -1.91 38.49 32.27
CA SER A 291 -0.49 38.83 32.24
C SER A 291 0.45 37.62 32.44
N GLY A 292 1.56 37.62 31.71
CA GLY A 292 2.88 37.20 32.22
C GLY A 292 3.35 35.79 31.88
N GLY A 293 4.56 35.70 31.32
CA GLY A 293 5.43 34.53 31.47
C GLY A 293 5.98 33.92 30.18
N ALA A 294 7.27 34.21 29.93
CA ALA A 294 8.32 33.39 29.31
C ALA A 294 8.04 32.57 28.03
N ALA A 295 8.93 32.79 27.05
CA ALA A 295 9.18 31.93 25.91
C ALA A 295 9.62 30.52 26.32
N ASP A 296 9.15 29.50 25.60
CA ASP A 296 9.89 28.25 25.36
C ASP A 296 9.38 27.54 24.10
N GLU A 297 10.32 26.85 23.45
CA GLU A 297 10.29 26.11 22.19
C GLU A 297 9.08 25.19 21.97
N ILE A 298 8.56 25.18 20.74
CA ILE A 298 7.65 24.12 20.26
C ILE A 298 8.45 23.11 19.46
N GLU A 299 8.74 22.00 20.12
CA GLU A 299 9.31 20.76 19.59
C GLU A 299 8.27 20.06 18.67
N PHE A 300 8.66 19.74 17.43
CA PHE A 300 7.83 18.92 16.52
C PHE A 300 7.80 17.48 17.02
N LYS A 301 6.69 17.09 17.67
CA LYS A 301 6.49 15.73 18.18
C LYS A 301 6.10 14.80 17.03
N VAL A 302 7.04 13.93 16.66
CA VAL A 302 6.85 12.74 15.84
C VAL A 302 5.73 11.89 16.45
N VAL A 303 4.82 11.41 15.61
CA VAL A 303 3.74 10.48 15.99
C VAL A 303 4.35 9.25 16.66
N PRO A 304 3.98 8.90 17.91
CA PRO A 304 4.53 7.72 18.56
C PRO A 304 3.93 6.44 17.98
N ASP A 305 4.77 5.41 17.93
CA ASP A 305 4.50 4.03 17.50
C ASP A 305 3.15 3.49 18.02
N MET A 306 2.48 2.71 17.15
CA MET A 306 1.36 1.87 17.57
C MET A 306 1.81 0.91 18.69
N PRO A 307 1.01 0.74 19.75
CA PRO A 307 1.33 -0.21 20.81
C PRO A 307 1.30 -1.65 20.27
N PRO A 308 2.18 -2.54 20.76
CA PRO A 308 2.15 -3.95 20.36
C PRO A 308 0.84 -4.62 20.78
N PRO A 309 0.39 -5.67 20.06
CA PRO A 309 -0.80 -6.42 20.45
C PRO A 309 -0.59 -7.04 21.83
N SER A 310 -1.59 -6.88 22.69
CA SER A 310 -1.65 -7.42 24.05
C SER A 310 -1.36 -8.91 24.08
N SER A 311 -0.31 -9.31 24.80
CA SER A 311 -0.11 -10.67 25.27
C SER A 311 -1.21 -11.02 26.26
N HIS A 312 -2.23 -11.77 25.83
CA HIS A 312 -3.04 -12.52 26.76
C HIS A 312 -2.23 -13.73 27.24
N ASP A 313 -1.56 -13.54 28.38
CA ASP A 313 -1.21 -14.61 29.28
C ASP A 313 -2.51 -15.29 29.74
N HIS A 314 -2.70 -16.54 29.34
CA HIS A 314 -3.60 -17.46 30.01
C HIS A 314 -2.76 -18.48 30.75
N ASP A 315 -2.39 -18.14 32.00
CA ASP A 315 -1.97 -19.12 32.99
C ASP A 315 -3.13 -19.43 33.95
N HIS A 316 -3.42 -20.73 34.02
CA HIS A 316 -3.96 -21.51 35.12
C HIS A 316 -5.15 -20.99 35.96
N HIS A 317 -6.29 -21.67 35.80
CA HIS A 317 -7.01 -22.22 36.95
C HIS A 317 -7.27 -23.71 36.75
N GLY A 318 -6.60 -24.53 37.55
CA GLY A 318 -7.06 -25.87 37.88
C GLY A 318 -8.26 -25.78 38.82
N HIS A 319 -9.25 -26.62 38.56
CA HIS A 319 -10.21 -27.03 39.56
C HIS A 319 -10.31 -28.55 39.54
N ASP A 320 -9.89 -29.13 40.67
CA ASP A 320 -10.38 -30.40 41.19
C ASP A 320 -11.91 -30.40 41.19
N HIS A 321 -12.50 -31.54 40.82
CA HIS A 321 -13.65 -32.07 41.54
C HIS A 321 -13.72 -33.59 41.37
N ASP A 322 -13.72 -34.25 42.52
CA ASP A 322 -14.15 -35.61 42.77
C ASP A 322 -15.51 -35.93 42.12
N HIS A 323 -15.60 -37.07 41.42
CA HIS A 323 -16.52 -38.19 41.72
C HIS A 323 -16.40 -39.33 40.70
#